data_AF-B5W5S2-F1
#
_entry.id   AF-B5W5S2-F1
#
_cell.length_a   1.000
_cell.length_b   1.000
_cell.length_c   1.000
_cell.angle_alpha   90.00
_cell.angle_beta   90.00
_cell.angle_gamma   90.00
#
_symmetry.space_group_name_H-M   'P 1'
#
loop_
_entity.id
_entity.type
_entity.pdbx_description
1 polymer ?
#
loop_
_entity_poly.entity_id
_entity_poly.type
_entity_poly.pdbx_seq_one_letter_code
_entity_poly.pdbx_strand_id
1 'polypeptide(L)'
;MNIKTILICALFFPMVWDVITTALGIVGVLGTNIIAWGIAVVVAITIASVNLCTKGILKLARSGTNDLTLFLPVILVLCILFDFTTSLNGNARYLILSNVAAGKDMGIMEVLQKAETGEQFFYIILVTIITTASPAIVGWLTDIDWLD
;
A
#
# COMPACT_ATOMS: atom_id res chain seq x y z
N MET A 1 -17.32 -13.88 -18.54
CA MET A 1 -16.54 -13.60 -17.31
C MET A 1 -17.39 -12.74 -16.40
N ASN A 2 -17.59 -13.10 -15.13
CA ASN A 2 -18.39 -12.31 -14.18
C ASN A 2 -17.64 -10.99 -13.83
N ILE A 3 -18.36 -9.91 -13.54
CA ILE A 3 -17.82 -8.62 -13.09
C ILE A 3 -16.79 -8.76 -11.96
N LYS A 4 -17.00 -9.67 -11.00
CA LYS A 4 -16.04 -9.98 -9.92
C LYS A 4 -14.67 -10.39 -10.47
N THR A 5 -14.64 -11.28 -11.44
CA THR A 5 -13.39 -11.76 -12.08
C THR A 5 -12.71 -10.66 -12.89
N ILE A 6 -13.48 -9.83 -13.62
CA ILE A 6 -12.94 -8.68 -14.37
C ILE A 6 -12.23 -7.72 -13.43
N LEU A 7 -12.87 -7.38 -12.31
CA LEU A 7 -12.31 -6.47 -11.31
C LEU A 7 -11.05 -7.04 -10.65
N ILE A 8 -11.05 -8.32 -10.26
CA ILE A 8 -9.85 -8.96 -9.69
C ILE A 8 -8.69 -8.92 -10.69
N CYS A 9 -8.93 -9.24 -11.96
CA CYS A 9 -7.88 -9.17 -12.99
C CYS A 9 -7.39 -7.73 -13.22
N ALA A 10 -8.30 -6.75 -13.23
CA ALA A 10 -7.95 -5.34 -13.42
C ALA A 10 -7.14 -4.76 -12.24
N LEU A 11 -7.41 -5.23 -11.02
CA LEU A 11 -6.78 -4.75 -9.79
C LEU A 11 -5.50 -5.52 -9.42
N PHE A 12 -5.21 -6.65 -10.09
CA PHE A 12 -4.01 -7.43 -9.84
C PHE A 12 -2.72 -6.63 -10.05
N PHE A 13 -2.58 -5.96 -11.21
CA PHE A 13 -1.39 -5.17 -11.50
C PHE A 13 -1.24 -3.94 -10.57
N PRO A 14 -2.31 -3.15 -10.32
CA PRO A 14 -2.28 -2.11 -9.30
C PRO A 14 -1.86 -2.61 -7.91
N MET A 15 -2.34 -3.78 -7.49
CA MET A 15 -1.95 -4.39 -6.21
C MET A 15 -0.47 -4.80 -6.19
N VAL A 16 0.05 -5.37 -7.27
CA VAL A 16 1.49 -5.70 -7.37
C VAL A 16 2.33 -4.42 -7.36
N TRP A 17 1.87 -3.38 -8.07
CA TRP A 17 2.54 -2.08 -8.07
C TRP A 17 2.56 -1.45 -6.67
N ASP A 18 1.47 -1.56 -5.92
CA ASP A 18 1.38 -1.09 -4.55
C ASP A 18 2.44 -1.71 -3.63
N VAL A 19 2.62 -3.03 -3.70
CA VAL A 19 3.69 -3.73 -2.96
C VAL A 19 5.06 -3.18 -3.32
N ILE A 20 5.31 -2.96 -4.62
CA ILE A 20 6.57 -2.39 -5.10
C ILE A 20 6.74 -0.98 -4.56
N THR A 21 5.73 -0.11 -4.67
CA THR A 21 5.83 1.29 -4.25
C THR A 21 5.93 1.44 -2.75
N THR A 22 5.29 0.59 -1.97
CA THR A 22 5.48 0.56 -0.51
C THR A 22 6.91 0.15 -0.16
N ALA A 23 7.46 -0.88 -0.81
CA ALA A 23 8.87 -1.25 -0.61
C ALA A 23 9.82 -0.10 -1.01
N LEU A 24 9.60 0.53 -2.16
CA LEU A 24 10.39 1.68 -2.61
C LEU A 24 10.25 2.89 -1.66
N GLY A 25 9.07 3.14 -1.12
CA GLY A 25 8.82 4.19 -0.14
C GLY A 25 9.62 3.98 1.14
N ILE A 26 9.65 2.75 1.64
CA ILE A 26 10.44 2.37 2.82
C ILE A 26 11.93 2.53 2.55
N VAL A 27 12.43 2.02 1.42
CA VAL A 27 13.83 2.18 0.99
C VAL A 27 14.19 3.66 0.82
N GLY A 28 13.27 4.47 0.33
CA GLY A 28 13.45 5.90 0.26
C GLY A 28 13.78 6.53 1.61
N VAL A 29 13.15 6.07 2.68
CA VAL A 29 13.36 6.60 4.04
C VAL A 29 14.59 5.96 4.70
N LEU A 30 14.72 4.64 4.64
CA LEU A 30 15.77 3.89 5.35
C LEU A 30 17.11 3.88 4.59
N GLY A 31 17.12 4.24 3.31
CA GLY A 31 18.26 4.17 2.41
C GLY A 31 18.34 2.86 1.63
N THR A 32 19.34 2.75 0.76
CA THR A 32 19.45 1.68 -0.26
C THR A 32 20.35 0.51 0.12
N ASN A 33 20.70 0.37 1.40
CA ASN A 33 21.49 -0.77 1.86
C ASN A 33 20.67 -2.07 1.88
N ILE A 34 21.34 -3.22 1.87
CA ILE A 34 20.69 -4.54 1.77
C ILE A 34 19.71 -4.83 2.91
N ILE A 35 19.99 -4.33 4.12
CA ILE A 35 19.12 -4.52 5.29
C ILE A 35 17.83 -3.74 5.11
N ALA A 36 17.90 -2.50 4.62
CA ALA A 36 16.73 -1.68 4.33
C ALA A 36 15.83 -2.31 3.26
N TRP A 37 16.41 -2.88 2.20
CA TRP A 37 15.65 -3.65 1.20
C TRP A 37 14.97 -4.88 1.80
N GLY A 38 15.68 -5.63 2.66
CA GLY A 38 15.10 -6.78 3.37
C GLY A 38 13.90 -6.40 4.22
N ILE A 39 14.03 -5.33 5.01
CA ILE A 39 12.92 -4.79 5.84
C ILE A 39 11.77 -4.33 4.94
N ALA A 40 12.06 -3.59 3.87
CA ALA A 40 11.06 -3.06 2.96
C ALA A 40 10.20 -4.16 2.32
N VAL A 41 10.83 -5.25 1.85
CA VAL A 41 10.11 -6.39 1.26
C VAL A 41 9.22 -7.07 2.29
N VAL A 42 9.75 -7.36 3.49
CA VAL A 42 8.98 -8.03 4.55
C VAL A 42 7.78 -7.19 4.97
N VAL A 43 7.99 -5.90 5.19
CA VAL A 43 6.91 -4.98 5.60
C VAL A 43 5.87 -4.81 4.50
N ALA A 44 6.30 -4.63 3.24
CA ALA A 44 5.38 -4.46 2.11
C ALA A 44 4.48 -5.70 1.91
N ILE A 45 5.04 -6.90 1.97
CA ILE A 45 4.26 -8.14 1.86
C ILE A 45 3.30 -8.28 3.04
N THR A 46 3.75 -7.95 4.26
CA THR A 46 2.93 -8.02 5.46
C THR A 46 1.73 -7.08 5.35
N ILE A 47 1.95 -5.83 4.94
CA ILE A 47 0.90 -4.83 4.79
C ILE A 47 -0.07 -5.20 3.67
N ALA A 48 0.42 -5.63 2.51
CA ALA A 48 -0.44 -6.10 1.44
C ALA A 48 -1.30 -7.30 1.87
N SER A 49 -0.74 -8.21 2.67
CA SER A 49 -1.48 -9.35 3.24
C SER A 49 -2.58 -8.89 4.20
N VAL A 50 -2.29 -7.91 5.08
CA VAL A 50 -3.28 -7.29 5.97
C VAL A 50 -4.39 -6.60 5.17
N ASN A 51 -4.03 -5.83 4.14
CA ASN A 51 -4.99 -5.14 3.28
C ASN A 51 -5.88 -6.14 2.52
N LEU A 52 -5.32 -7.23 1.98
CA LEU A 52 -6.11 -8.34 1.41
C LEU A 52 -7.07 -8.98 2.42
N CYS A 53 -6.73 -8.96 3.71
CA CYS A 53 -7.56 -9.52 4.78
C CYS A 53 -8.60 -8.53 5.34
N THR A 54 -8.76 -7.32 4.77
CA THR A 54 -9.67 -6.26 5.27
C THR A 54 -11.04 -6.79 5.69
N LYS A 55 -11.71 -7.56 4.82
CA LYS A 55 -13.05 -8.12 5.10
C LYS A 55 -13.04 -9.08 6.30
N GLY A 56 -12.07 -9.98 6.35
CA GLY A 56 -11.91 -10.96 7.43
C GLY A 56 -11.62 -10.31 8.78
N ILE A 57 -10.72 -9.32 8.80
CA ILE A 57 -10.38 -8.51 9.97
C ILE A 57 -11.64 -7.82 10.52
N LEU A 58 -12.44 -7.19 9.66
CA LEU A 58 -13.67 -6.50 10.08
C LEU A 58 -14.76 -7.47 10.55
N LYS A 59 -14.89 -8.65 9.93
CA LYS A 59 -15.80 -9.71 10.40
C LYS A 59 -15.37 -10.20 11.80
N LEU A 60 -14.09 -10.48 11.98
CA LEU A 60 -13.55 -10.98 13.25
C LEU A 60 -13.71 -9.95 14.37
N ALA A 61 -13.43 -8.68 14.10
CA ALA A 61 -13.66 -7.59 15.06
C ALA A 61 -15.14 -7.46 15.48
N ARG A 62 -16.09 -7.72 14.57
CA ARG A 62 -17.52 -7.72 14.88
C ARG A 62 -17.96 -8.94 15.70
N SER A 63 -17.22 -10.05 15.64
CA SER A 63 -17.54 -11.27 16.40
C SER A 63 -17.27 -11.14 17.90
N GLY A 64 -16.47 -10.16 18.34
CA GLY A 64 -16.25 -9.83 19.75
C GLY A 64 -15.63 -10.97 20.58
N THR A 65 -14.86 -11.85 19.94
CA THR A 65 -14.41 -13.12 20.53
C THR A 65 -13.29 -12.96 21.58
N ASN A 66 -12.53 -11.85 21.58
CA ASN A 66 -11.55 -11.50 22.63
C ASN A 66 -11.08 -10.01 22.55
N ASP A 67 -10.39 -9.52 23.59
CA ASP A 67 -9.86 -8.14 23.66
C ASP A 67 -8.91 -7.80 22.51
N LEU A 68 -8.17 -8.77 21.98
CA LEU A 68 -7.22 -8.55 20.88
C LEU A 68 -7.96 -8.25 19.56
N THR A 69 -9.11 -8.89 19.32
CA THR A 69 -9.92 -8.68 18.10
C THR A 69 -10.55 -7.28 18.03
N LEU A 70 -10.73 -6.60 19.16
CA LEU A 70 -11.17 -5.21 19.22
C LEU A 70 -10.13 -4.22 18.67
N PHE A 71 -8.84 -4.57 18.72
CA PHE A 71 -7.76 -3.72 18.19
C PHE A 71 -7.48 -3.95 16.69
N LEU A 72 -8.03 -5.02 16.10
CA LEU A 72 -7.81 -5.35 14.69
C LEU A 72 -8.21 -4.23 13.70
N PRO A 73 -9.33 -3.51 13.88
CA PRO A 73 -9.65 -2.36 13.03
C PRO A 73 -8.61 -1.23 13.12
N VAL A 74 -8.02 -1.02 14.30
CA VAL A 74 -6.97 0.00 14.50
C VAL A 74 -5.70 -0.41 13.76
N ILE A 75 -5.29 -1.67 13.88
CA ILE A 75 -4.13 -2.23 13.16
C ILE A 75 -4.35 -2.10 11.65
N LEU A 76 -5.54 -2.44 11.16
CA LEU A 76 -5.90 -2.31 9.76
C LEU A 76 -5.80 -0.86 9.27
N VAL A 77 -6.35 0.10 10.01
CA VAL A 77 -6.25 1.53 9.65
C VAL A 77 -4.79 1.98 9.62
N LEU A 78 -3.98 1.58 10.60
CA LEU A 78 -2.54 1.90 10.62
C LEU A 78 -1.80 1.29 9.43
N CYS A 79 -2.10 0.04 9.06
CA CYS A 79 -1.54 -0.60 7.87
C CYS A 79 -1.93 0.16 6.60
N ILE A 80 -3.21 0.52 6.41
CA ILE A 80 -3.67 1.28 5.24
C ILE A 80 -3.01 2.66 5.17
N LEU A 81 -2.92 3.37 6.30
CA LEU A 81 -2.29 4.70 6.34
C LEU A 81 -0.79 4.63 6.07
N PHE A 82 -0.12 3.64 6.64
CA PHE A 82 1.30 3.39 6.38
C PHE A 82 1.51 3.08 4.90
N ASP A 83 0.75 2.12 4.35
CA ASP A 83 0.80 1.70 2.96
C ASP A 83 0.61 2.89 2.01
N PHE A 84 -0.43 3.69 2.25
CA PHE A 84 -0.71 4.89 1.47
C PHE A 84 0.47 5.86 1.50
N THR A 85 1.04 6.11 2.68
CA THR A 85 2.14 7.06 2.84
C THR A 85 3.43 6.56 2.19
N THR A 86 3.73 5.27 2.32
CA THR A 86 4.91 4.66 1.68
C THR A 86 4.76 4.53 0.18
N SER A 87 3.59 4.09 -0.31
CA SER A 87 3.29 4.08 -1.75
C SER A 87 3.29 5.48 -2.33
N LEU A 88 2.79 6.49 -1.61
CA LEU A 88 2.89 7.89 -2.04
C LEU A 88 4.35 8.32 -2.19
N ASN A 89 5.19 8.02 -1.19
CA ASN A 89 6.61 8.34 -1.23
C ASN A 89 7.33 7.59 -2.37
N GLY A 90 7.02 6.30 -2.56
CA GLY A 90 7.56 5.46 -3.62
C GLY A 90 7.17 5.99 -5.00
N ASN A 91 5.88 6.23 -5.24
CA ASN A 91 5.37 6.81 -6.48
C ASN A 91 5.98 8.19 -6.76
N ALA A 92 5.99 9.08 -5.76
CA ALA A 92 6.53 10.42 -5.93
C ALA A 92 8.02 10.38 -6.31
N ARG A 93 8.84 9.60 -5.60
CA ARG A 93 10.27 9.50 -5.88
C ARG A 93 10.56 8.79 -7.21
N TYR A 94 9.80 7.77 -7.55
CA TYR A 94 9.98 7.06 -8.81
C TYR A 94 9.52 7.90 -10.02
N LEU A 95 8.37 8.58 -9.93
CA LEU A 95 7.80 9.34 -11.03
C LEU A 95 8.42 10.74 -11.18
N ILE A 96 8.87 11.38 -10.09
CA ILE A 96 9.48 12.73 -10.13
C ILE A 96 11.00 12.64 -10.28
N LEU A 97 11.68 11.82 -9.46
CA LEU A 97 13.14 11.79 -9.43
C LEU A 97 13.72 10.73 -10.36
N SER A 98 12.89 9.80 -10.87
CA SER A 98 13.31 8.60 -11.61
C SER A 98 14.34 7.73 -10.86
N ASN A 99 14.60 8.05 -9.59
CA ASN A 99 15.61 7.43 -8.75
C ASN A 99 15.25 7.62 -7.28
N VAL A 100 14.92 6.53 -6.61
CA VAL A 100 14.51 6.53 -5.20
C VAL A 100 15.64 6.96 -4.26
N ALA A 101 16.90 6.68 -4.63
CA ALA A 101 18.07 7.07 -3.85
C ALA A 101 18.32 8.59 -3.87
N ALA A 102 17.99 9.26 -4.98
CA ALA A 102 18.22 10.69 -5.17
C ALA A 102 17.40 11.57 -4.22
N GLY A 103 16.33 11.02 -3.63
CA GLY A 103 15.47 11.70 -2.68
C GLY A 103 15.65 11.27 -1.23
N LYS A 104 16.68 10.47 -0.90
CA LYS A 104 16.82 9.87 0.44
C LYS A 104 16.71 10.90 1.58
N ASP A 105 17.38 12.03 1.42
CA ASP A 105 17.45 13.08 2.44
C ASP A 105 16.27 14.08 2.37
N MET A 106 15.33 13.85 1.45
CA MET A 106 14.17 14.73 1.25
C MET A 106 12.93 14.21 1.97
N GLY A 107 12.19 15.12 2.61
CA GLY A 107 10.86 14.85 3.13
C GLY A 107 9.84 14.63 1.99
N ILE A 108 8.73 13.93 2.28
CA ILE A 108 7.71 13.64 1.24
C ILE A 108 7.12 14.91 0.61
N MET A 109 6.95 15.97 1.40
CA MET A 109 6.46 17.25 0.89
C MET A 109 7.46 17.91 -0.06
N GLU A 110 8.76 17.83 0.25
CA GLU A 110 9.82 18.36 -0.61
C GLU A 110 9.91 17.57 -1.93
N VAL A 111 9.69 16.26 -1.89
CA VAL A 111 9.62 15.43 -3.11
C VAL A 111 8.43 15.86 -3.96
N LEU A 112 7.25 16.03 -3.36
CA LEU A 112 6.05 16.44 -4.09
C LEU A 112 6.16 17.86 -4.67
N GLN A 113 6.88 18.77 -3.99
CA GLN A 113 7.17 20.12 -4.49
C GLN A 113 8.10 20.13 -5.71
N LYS A 114 8.83 19.03 -5.97
CA LYS A 114 9.62 18.88 -7.19
C LYS A 114 8.79 18.48 -8.42
N ALA A 115 7.49 18.23 -8.27
CA ALA A 115 6.62 18.02 -9.42
C ALA A 115 6.60 19.28 -10.29
N GLU A 116 6.96 19.14 -11.57
CA GLU A 116 7.07 20.27 -12.50
C GLU A 116 5.70 20.82 -12.91
N THR A 117 4.67 19.96 -12.85
CA THR A 117 3.30 20.30 -13.25
C THR A 117 2.27 19.83 -12.22
N GLY A 118 1.14 20.54 -12.15
CA GLY A 118 -0.01 20.11 -11.34
C GLY A 118 -0.59 18.76 -11.81
N GLU A 119 -0.44 18.42 -13.09
CA GLU A 119 -0.82 17.13 -13.65
C GLU A 119 0.03 15.99 -13.07
N GLN A 120 1.35 16.18 -12.99
CA GLN A 120 2.25 15.19 -12.41
C GLN A 120 1.90 14.93 -10.93
N PHE A 121 1.62 15.98 -10.17
CA PHE A 121 1.13 15.85 -8.80
C PHE A 121 -0.18 15.05 -8.74
N PHE A 122 -1.15 15.38 -9.58
CA PHE A 122 -2.43 14.67 -9.65
C PHE A 122 -2.25 13.19 -9.99
N TYR A 123 -1.40 12.86 -10.97
CA TYR A 123 -1.10 11.47 -11.34
C TYR A 123 -0.52 10.67 -10.18
N ILE A 124 0.40 11.24 -9.42
CA ILE A 124 1.01 10.57 -8.24
C ILE A 124 -0.06 10.22 -7.20
N ILE A 125 -0.93 11.18 -6.88
CA ILE A 125 -2.02 10.97 -5.91
C ILE A 125 -3.01 9.93 -6.43
N LEU A 126 -3.44 10.04 -7.69
CA LEU A 126 -4.41 9.13 -8.30
C LEU A 126 -3.88 7.70 -8.36
N VAL A 127 -2.65 7.51 -8.84
CA VAL A 127 -1.99 6.20 -8.91
C VAL A 127 -1.90 5.60 -7.52
N THR A 128 -1.44 6.39 -6.53
CA THR A 128 -1.31 5.91 -5.14
C THR A 128 -2.66 5.46 -4.57
N ILE A 129 -3.73 6.23 -4.76
CA ILE A 129 -5.08 5.85 -4.27
C ILE A 129 -5.52 4.53 -4.90
N ILE A 130 -5.41 4.42 -6.23
CA ILE A 130 -5.84 3.22 -6.96
C ILE A 130 -5.04 2.00 -6.49
N THR A 131 -3.72 2.12 -6.38
CA THR A 131 -2.85 0.99 -6.05
C THR A 131 -3.04 0.56 -4.60
N THR A 132 -3.04 1.51 -3.65
CA THR A 132 -3.23 1.22 -2.21
C THR A 132 -4.60 0.61 -1.90
N ALA A 133 -5.65 1.05 -2.61
CA ALA A 133 -6.99 0.49 -2.41
C ALA A 133 -7.15 -0.90 -3.04
N SER A 134 -6.31 -1.25 -4.01
CA SER A 134 -6.48 -2.49 -4.80
C SER A 134 -6.40 -3.77 -3.97
N PRO A 135 -5.40 -4.00 -3.08
CA PRO A 135 -5.37 -5.20 -2.26
C PRO A 135 -6.63 -5.33 -1.38
N ALA A 136 -7.12 -4.23 -0.79
CA ALA A 136 -8.34 -4.26 0.01
C ALA A 136 -9.58 -4.61 -0.83
N ILE A 137 -9.74 -4.01 -2.01
CA ILE A 137 -10.86 -4.31 -2.90
C ILE A 137 -10.79 -5.76 -3.40
N VAL A 138 -9.61 -6.23 -3.81
CA VAL A 138 -9.39 -7.62 -4.23
C VAL A 138 -9.78 -8.57 -3.10
N GLY A 139 -9.28 -8.32 -1.88
CA GLY A 139 -9.61 -9.11 -0.70
C GLY A 139 -11.11 -9.19 -0.40
N TRP A 140 -11.81 -8.06 -0.52
CA TRP A 140 -13.26 -8.00 -0.41
C TRP A 140 -13.98 -8.81 -1.49
N LEU A 141 -13.49 -8.72 -2.73
CA LEU A 141 -14.06 -9.42 -3.87
C LEU A 141 -13.81 -10.92 -3.80
N THR A 142 -12.65 -11.39 -3.38
CA THR A 142 -12.29 -12.81 -3.45
C THR A 142 -13.03 -13.71 -2.45
N ASP A 143 -13.82 -13.16 -1.52
CA ASP A 143 -14.40 -13.93 -0.40
C ASP A 143 -13.34 -14.83 0.23
N ILE A 144 -12.21 -14.26 0.64
CA ILE A 144 -11.28 -15.04 1.47
C ILE A 144 -11.92 -15.16 2.85
N ASP A 145 -12.86 -16.08 2.96
CA ASP A 145 -13.50 -16.53 4.18
C ASP A 145 -12.50 -17.47 4.86
N TRP A 146 -11.67 -16.88 5.72
CA TRP A 146 -10.68 -17.60 6.54
C TRP A 146 -11.30 -18.31 7.75
N LEU A 147 -12.62 -18.25 7.92
CA LEU A 147 -13.34 -18.72 9.10
C LEU A 147 -14.65 -19.39 8.66
N ASP A 148 -14.51 -20.64 8.22
CA ASP A 148 -15.56 -21.66 8.34
C ASP A 148 -15.31 -22.48 9.62
#